data_AF-A0AAN9S9F5-F1
#
_entry.id   AF-A0AAN9S9F5-F1
#
_cell.length_a   1.000
_cell.length_b   1.000
_cell.length_c   1.000
_cell.angle_alpha   90.00
_cell.angle_beta   90.00
_cell.angle_gamma   90.00
#
_symmetry.space_group_name_H-M   'P 1'
#
loop_
_entity.id
_entity.type
_entity.pdbx_description
1 polymer ?
#
loop_
_entity_poly.entity_id
_entity_poly.type
_entity_poly.pdbx_seq_one_letter_code
_entity_poly.pdbx_strand_id
1 'polypeptide(L)'
;MAIFAVRLSRERQELSQVEILGKFGGAVGNYNAHVVAYPEVNWPHIAEQFVQSLGLNFNPYIARFNNILIDFDRDLWGYISLGYFKQRDLTDSTVLRNTGVGIGDSLLAHKSTLQGIGKLQVMRRYGVPEPYEKLKELTRGRAVTKENIRDFIESLDIPEEAKMNLLKLTPDTYVGAAAELARTVENAVNAVNGIKI
;
A
#
# COMPACT_ATOMS: atom_id res chain seq x y z
N MET A 1 5.48 -9.24 -12.15
CA MET A 1 6.01 -9.81 -10.88
C MET A 1 7.12 -8.96 -10.28
N ALA A 2 8.05 -8.42 -11.07
CA ALA A 2 9.17 -7.62 -10.56
C ALA A 2 8.77 -6.42 -9.67
N ILE A 3 7.74 -5.66 -10.07
CA ILE A 3 7.21 -4.54 -9.27
C ILE A 3 6.70 -5.01 -7.90
N PHE A 4 6.02 -6.16 -7.86
CA PHE A 4 5.51 -6.73 -6.62
C PHE A 4 6.65 -7.22 -5.72
N ALA A 5 7.70 -7.82 -6.27
CA ALA A 5 8.87 -8.24 -5.51
C ALA A 5 9.57 -7.05 -4.84
N VAL A 6 9.78 -5.94 -5.57
CA VAL A 6 10.38 -4.72 -5.01
C VAL A 6 9.49 -4.09 -3.94
N ARG A 7 8.17 -4.01 -4.18
CA ARG A 7 7.22 -3.47 -3.20
C ARG A 7 7.16 -4.31 -1.93
N LEU A 8 6.98 -5.63 -2.06
CA LEU A 8 6.96 -6.55 -0.91
C LEU A 8 8.28 -6.57 -0.15
N SER A 9 9.42 -6.32 -0.82
CA SER A 9 10.70 -6.21 -0.13
C SER A 9 10.78 -5.00 0.79
N ARG A 10 10.23 -3.85 0.37
CA ARG A 10 10.13 -2.65 1.22
C ARG A 10 9.26 -2.92 2.44
N GLU A 11 8.07 -3.46 2.22
CA GLU A 11 7.14 -3.81 3.31
C GLU A 11 7.76 -4.81 4.29
N ARG A 12 8.47 -5.82 3.78
CA ARG A 12 9.19 -6.80 4.61
C ARG A 12 10.27 -6.13 5.46
N GLN A 13 11.01 -5.17 4.90
CA GLN A 13 12.04 -4.44 5.64
C GLN A 13 11.41 -3.59 6.75
N GLU A 14 10.32 -2.87 6.46
CA GLU A 14 9.59 -2.10 7.48
C GLU A 14 9.03 -3.01 8.58
N LEU A 15 8.40 -4.13 8.22
CA LEU A 15 7.91 -5.12 9.18
C LEU A 15 9.04 -5.74 10.01
N SER A 16 10.23 -5.94 9.45
CA SER A 16 11.38 -6.47 10.19
C SER A 16 11.92 -5.52 11.26
N GLN A 17 11.61 -4.22 11.16
CA GLN A 17 11.99 -3.22 12.16
C GLN A 17 10.94 -3.05 13.26
N VAL A 18 9.78 -3.71 13.14
CA VAL A 18 8.74 -3.64 14.16
C VAL A 18 9.18 -4.41 15.40
N GLU A 19 9.39 -3.69 16.47
CA GLU A 19 9.72 -4.27 17.76
C GLU A 19 8.49 -4.98 18.35
N ILE A 20 8.58 -6.31 18.53
CA ILE A 20 7.50 -7.08 19.14
C ILE A 20 7.68 -7.02 20.66
N LEU A 21 6.79 -6.26 21.29
CA LEU A 21 6.79 -6.06 22.73
C LEU A 21 5.92 -7.11 23.45
N GLY A 22 6.41 -7.62 24.58
CA GLY A 22 5.67 -8.52 25.47
C GLY A 22 5.40 -7.88 26.84
N LYS A 23 4.38 -8.41 27.54
CA LYS A 23 4.01 -7.97 28.90
C LYS A 23 3.61 -9.14 29.79
N PHE A 24 3.84 -8.99 31.09
CA PHE A 24 3.40 -9.96 32.10
C PHE A 24 3.10 -9.27 33.44
N GLY A 25 1.94 -8.61 33.57
CA GLY A 25 1.63 -7.74 34.73
C GLY A 25 0.30 -8.01 35.44
N GLY A 26 -0.40 -9.09 35.10
CA GLY A 26 -1.73 -9.40 35.63
C GLY A 26 -2.85 -8.51 35.06
N ALA A 27 -4.03 -8.55 35.69
CA ALA A 27 -5.29 -8.01 35.16
C ALA A 27 -5.23 -6.54 34.69
N VAL A 28 -4.57 -5.67 35.46
CA VAL A 28 -4.45 -4.24 35.14
C VAL A 28 -3.00 -3.79 34.93
N GLY A 29 -2.05 -4.72 34.91
CA GLY A 29 -0.63 -4.40 34.72
C GLY A 29 0.14 -3.95 35.97
N ASN A 30 -0.51 -3.93 37.14
CA ASN A 30 0.09 -3.49 38.42
C ASN A 30 0.46 -4.65 39.36
N TYR A 31 0.46 -5.89 38.88
CA TYR A 31 0.82 -7.07 39.67
C TYR A 31 -0.05 -7.33 40.90
N ASN A 32 -1.24 -6.72 41.04
CA ASN A 32 -2.09 -6.79 42.24
C ASN A 32 -2.24 -8.21 42.83
N ALA A 33 -2.65 -9.18 42.01
CA ALA A 33 -2.84 -10.56 42.46
C ALA A 33 -1.52 -11.22 42.91
N HIS A 34 -0.42 -10.88 42.22
CA HIS A 34 0.91 -11.43 42.49
C HIS A 34 1.48 -10.90 43.80
N VAL A 35 1.38 -9.58 44.03
CA VAL A 35 1.85 -8.92 45.25
C VAL A 35 1.03 -9.36 46.48
N VAL A 36 -0.27 -9.63 46.33
CA VAL A 36 -1.08 -10.18 47.42
C VAL A 36 -0.66 -11.61 47.78
N ALA A 37 -0.31 -12.42 46.78
CA ALA A 37 0.08 -13.80 47.00
C ALA A 37 1.52 -13.94 47.53
N TYR A 38 2.45 -13.16 46.99
CA TYR A 38 3.87 -13.18 47.35
C TYR A 38 4.43 -11.74 47.36
N PRO A 39 4.29 -11.01 48.47
CA PRO A 39 4.71 -9.61 48.57
C PRO A 39 6.23 -9.40 48.56
N GLU A 40 7.00 -10.41 48.97
CA GLU A 40 8.46 -10.38 49.02
C GLU A 40 9.15 -10.56 47.64
N VAL A 41 8.39 -10.94 46.62
CA VAL A 41 8.91 -11.24 45.29
C VAL A 41 8.95 -9.99 44.41
N ASN A 42 10.08 -9.76 43.74
CA ASN A 42 10.21 -8.68 42.75
C ASN A 42 9.54 -9.07 41.41
N TRP A 43 8.22 -8.90 41.36
CA TRP A 43 7.41 -9.23 40.19
C TRP A 43 7.77 -8.49 38.90
N PRO A 44 8.12 -7.19 38.90
CA PRO A 44 8.62 -6.52 37.71
C PRO A 44 9.85 -7.20 37.10
N HIS A 45 10.79 -7.63 37.94
CA HIS A 45 12.00 -8.32 37.46
C HIS A 45 11.68 -9.69 36.86
N ILE A 46 10.82 -10.47 37.52
CA ILE A 46 10.38 -11.78 36.98
C ILE A 46 9.62 -11.61 35.66
N ALA A 47 8.76 -10.60 35.56
CA ALA A 47 8.01 -10.31 34.35
C ALA A 47 8.92 -9.96 33.18
N GLU A 48 9.96 -9.16 33.41
CA GLU A 48 10.98 -8.85 32.42
C GLU A 48 11.71 -10.10 31.95
N GLN A 49 12.25 -10.89 32.88
CA GLN A 49 12.97 -12.11 32.56
C GLN A 49 12.08 -13.12 31.81
N PHE A 50 10.82 -13.26 32.22
CA PHE A 50 9.87 -14.14 31.56
C PHE A 50 9.59 -13.68 30.12
N VAL A 51 9.32 -12.39 29.90
CA VAL A 51 9.04 -11.86 28.55
C VAL A 51 10.26 -11.98 27.64
N GLN A 52 11.46 -11.69 28.16
CA GLN A 52 12.71 -11.86 27.41
C GLN A 52 12.98 -13.33 27.09
N SER A 53 12.61 -14.27 27.97
CA SER A 53 12.74 -15.71 27.70
C SER A 53 11.88 -16.19 26.53
N LEU A 54 10.82 -15.46 26.18
CA LEU A 54 9.97 -15.72 25.00
C LEU A 54 10.52 -15.07 23.71
N GLY A 55 11.68 -14.41 23.75
CA GLY A 55 12.26 -13.69 22.62
C GLY A 55 11.57 -12.36 22.31
N LEU A 56 10.85 -11.79 23.27
CA LEU A 56 10.14 -10.52 23.13
C LEU A 56 10.83 -9.42 23.94
N ASN A 57 10.70 -8.17 23.48
CA ASN A 57 11.20 -7.02 24.23
C ASN A 57 10.18 -6.62 25.31
N PHE A 58 10.65 -6.41 26.54
CA PHE A 58 9.76 -6.13 27.67
C PHE A 58 9.23 -4.70 27.64
N ASN A 59 7.92 -4.53 27.80
CA ASN A 59 7.30 -3.21 27.91
C ASN A 59 6.87 -2.88 29.35
N PRO A 60 7.65 -2.06 30.08
CA PRO A 60 7.35 -1.73 31.48
C PRO A 60 6.30 -0.63 31.65
N TYR A 61 5.90 0.09 30.59
CA TYR A 61 5.17 1.36 30.70
C TYR A 61 3.66 1.29 30.42
N ILE A 62 3.11 0.13 30.02
CA ILE A 62 1.67 -0.01 29.74
C ILE A 62 0.83 0.22 31.00
N ALA A 63 1.33 -0.07 32.20
CA ALA A 63 0.63 0.25 33.45
C ALA A 63 0.33 1.76 33.59
N ARG A 64 1.29 2.62 33.21
CA ARG A 64 1.10 4.08 33.18
C ARG A 64 0.09 4.51 32.12
N PHE A 65 0.16 3.92 30.93
CA PHE A 65 -0.80 4.20 29.86
C PHE A 65 -2.22 3.77 30.22
N ASN A 66 -2.37 2.59 30.82
CA ASN A 66 -3.66 2.09 31.28
C ASN A 66 -4.24 2.94 32.41
N ASN A 67 -3.40 3.44 33.33
CA ASN A 67 -3.89 4.38 34.35
C ASN A 67 -4.36 5.69 33.73
N ILE A 68 -3.62 6.23 32.75
CA ILE A 68 -4.05 7.42 31.98
C ILE A 68 -5.37 7.15 31.26
N LEU A 69 -5.56 5.97 30.66
CA LEU A 69 -6.82 5.60 30.01
C LEU A 69 -7.96 5.40 31.00
N ILE A 70 -7.72 4.80 32.16
CA ILE A 70 -8.74 4.64 33.21
C ILE A 70 -9.18 6.00 33.75
N ASP A 71 -8.24 6.92 33.95
CA ASP A 71 -8.56 8.28 34.38
C ASP A 71 -9.32 9.03 33.28
N PHE A 72 -8.90 8.90 32.02
CA PHE A 72 -9.61 9.43 30.86
C PHE A 72 -11.03 8.86 30.73
N ASP A 73 -11.21 7.55 30.88
CA ASP A 73 -12.51 6.88 30.80
C ASP A 73 -13.44 7.32 31.94
N ARG A 74 -12.91 7.54 33.15
CA ARG A 74 -13.69 8.09 34.28
C ARG A 74 -14.13 9.53 34.01
N ASP A 75 -13.22 10.36 33.52
CA ASP A 75 -13.52 11.75 33.20
C ASP A 75 -14.54 11.84 32.06
N LEU A 76 -14.36 11.03 31.01
CA LEU A 76 -15.27 10.94 29.88
C LEU A 76 -16.66 10.46 30.30
N TRP A 77 -16.72 9.45 31.18
CA TRP A 77 -18.00 8.99 31.74
C TRP A 77 -18.65 10.06 32.59
N GLY A 78 -17.87 10.81 33.38
CA GLY A 78 -18.34 11.99 34.10
C GLY A 78 -18.94 13.05 33.18
N TYR A 79 -18.28 13.36 32.07
CA TYR A 79 -18.78 14.30 31.06
C TYR A 79 -20.05 13.81 30.35
N ILE A 80 -20.17 12.51 30.09
CA ILE A 80 -21.41 11.91 29.56
C ILE A 80 -22.54 12.02 30.61
N SER A 81 -22.29 11.71 31.87
CA SER A 81 -23.27 11.80 32.96
C SER A 81 -23.72 13.24 33.25
N LEU A 82 -22.83 14.22 33.07
CA LEU A 82 -23.15 15.66 33.17
C LEU A 82 -23.83 16.21 31.91
N GLY A 83 -24.05 15.37 30.89
CA GLY A 83 -24.77 15.72 29.67
C GLY A 83 -23.95 16.51 28.64
N TYR A 84 -22.62 16.55 28.78
CA TYR A 84 -21.74 17.28 27.85
C TYR A 84 -21.57 16.53 26.52
N PHE A 85 -21.77 15.21 26.50
CA PHE A 85 -21.71 14.37 25.30
C PHE A 85 -22.91 13.42 25.21
N LYS A 86 -23.31 13.08 23.97
CA LYS A 86 -24.32 12.05 23.66
C LYS A 86 -23.69 10.95 22.78
N GLN A 87 -23.98 9.70 23.10
CA GLN A 87 -23.44 8.53 22.39
C GLN A 87 -24.06 8.41 20.99
N ARG A 88 -23.24 8.15 19.96
CA ARG A 88 -23.66 7.94 18.55
C ARG A 88 -23.57 6.45 18.19
N ASP A 89 -24.42 5.99 17.27
CA ASP A 89 -24.51 4.58 16.88
C ASP A 89 -23.39 4.10 15.91
N LEU A 90 -23.27 2.78 15.78
CA LEU A 90 -22.19 2.01 15.12
C LEU A 90 -22.37 1.83 13.59
N THR A 91 -22.93 2.83 12.89
CA THR A 91 -23.21 2.76 11.44
C THR A 91 -21.96 2.69 10.55
N ASP A 92 -20.77 3.03 11.07
CA ASP A 92 -19.50 3.10 10.32
C ASP A 92 -18.91 1.72 9.92
N SER A 93 -19.36 0.62 10.53
CA SER A 93 -18.83 -0.74 10.27
C SER A 93 -19.10 -1.24 8.84
N THR A 94 -20.05 -0.64 8.14
CA THR A 94 -20.44 -0.98 6.75
C THR A 94 -19.50 -0.35 5.72
N VAL A 95 -18.90 0.80 6.03
CA VAL A 95 -18.02 1.56 5.11
C VAL A 95 -16.68 0.85 4.90
N LEU A 96 -16.18 0.15 5.92
CA LEU A 96 -14.94 -0.64 5.88
C LEU A 96 -15.00 -1.87 4.94
N ARG A 97 -16.19 -2.32 4.53
CA ARG A 97 -16.34 -3.48 3.62
C ARG A 97 -16.20 -3.11 2.14
N ASN A 98 -16.18 -1.81 1.80
CA ASN A 98 -16.09 -1.33 0.41
C ASN A 98 -14.69 -0.88 -0.03
N THR A 99 -13.67 -0.98 0.83
CA THR A 99 -12.29 -0.56 0.53
C THR A 99 -11.68 -1.34 -0.65
N GLY A 100 -12.16 -2.56 -0.92
CA GLY A 100 -11.71 -3.38 -2.06
C GLY A 100 -12.18 -2.90 -3.44
N VAL A 101 -13.30 -2.16 -3.52
CA VAL A 101 -13.84 -1.66 -4.81
C VAL A 101 -12.91 -0.60 -5.41
N GLY A 102 -12.35 0.29 -4.58
CA GLY A 102 -11.41 1.32 -5.02
C GLY A 102 -10.10 0.77 -5.58
N ILE A 103 -9.66 -0.42 -5.14
CA ILE A 103 -8.46 -1.10 -5.66
C ILE A 103 -8.74 -1.64 -7.08
N GLY A 104 -9.94 -2.17 -7.33
CA GLY A 104 -10.35 -2.69 -8.63
C GLY A 104 -10.38 -1.60 -9.71
N ASP A 105 -11.03 -0.47 -9.42
CA ASP A 105 -11.13 0.65 -10.37
C ASP A 105 -9.76 1.28 -10.66
N SER A 106 -8.89 1.36 -9.66
CA SER A 106 -7.53 1.89 -9.81
C SER A 106 -6.65 1.02 -10.73
N LEU A 107 -6.78 -0.31 -10.67
CA LEU A 107 -6.04 -1.23 -11.54
C LEU A 107 -6.53 -1.17 -12.99
N LEU A 108 -7.83 -1.03 -13.21
CA LEU A 108 -8.42 -0.87 -14.55
C LEU A 108 -8.01 0.47 -15.18
N ALA A 109 -8.03 1.55 -14.39
CA ALA A 109 -7.56 2.87 -14.82
C ALA A 109 -6.07 2.86 -15.20
N HIS A 110 -5.23 2.16 -14.44
CA HIS A 110 -3.79 2.06 -14.72
C HIS A 110 -3.51 1.32 -16.04
N LYS A 111 -4.21 0.21 -16.30
CA LYS A 111 -4.07 -0.56 -17.55
C LYS A 111 -4.47 0.27 -18.78
N SER A 112 -5.56 1.02 -18.68
CA SER A 112 -6.04 1.90 -19.76
C SER A 112 -5.10 3.10 -20.00
N THR A 113 -4.50 3.64 -18.94
CA THR A 113 -3.55 4.76 -19.02
C THR A 113 -2.26 4.37 -19.74
N LEU A 114 -1.71 3.17 -19.47
CA LEU A 114 -0.49 2.68 -20.13
C LEU A 114 -0.67 2.47 -21.64
N GLN A 115 -1.86 2.02 -22.09
CA GLN A 115 -2.16 1.85 -23.52
C GLN A 115 -2.28 3.20 -24.26
N GLY A 116 -2.72 4.26 -23.57
CA GLY A 116 -2.87 5.60 -24.16
C GLY A 116 -1.55 6.36 -24.31
N ILE A 117 -0.67 6.31 -23.29
CA ILE A 117 0.58 7.09 -23.22
C ILE A 117 1.51 6.80 -24.41
N GLY A 118 1.59 5.55 -24.87
CA GLY A 118 2.45 5.15 -25.99
C GLY A 118 2.16 5.82 -27.31
N LYS A 119 0.87 5.88 -27.65
CA LYS A 119 0.40 6.44 -28.93
C LYS A 119 0.53 7.97 -28.92
N LEU A 120 0.24 8.59 -27.77
CA LEU A 120 0.41 10.02 -27.53
C LEU A 120 1.87 10.49 -27.67
N GLN A 121 2.83 9.70 -27.18
CA GLN A 121 4.23 10.09 -27.14
C GLN A 121 4.89 10.09 -28.53
N VAL A 122 4.48 9.18 -29.42
CA VAL A 122 4.95 9.16 -30.82
C VAL A 122 4.38 10.33 -31.62
N MET A 123 3.09 10.63 -31.45
CA MET A 123 2.47 11.77 -32.15
C MET A 123 3.04 13.11 -31.73
N ARG A 124 3.32 13.29 -30.43
CA ARG A 124 4.01 14.49 -29.92
C ARG A 124 5.42 14.63 -30.48
N ARG A 125 6.15 13.52 -30.68
CA ARG A 125 7.51 13.52 -31.23
C ARG A 125 7.57 14.02 -32.68
N TYR A 126 6.53 13.76 -33.47
CA TYR A 126 6.46 14.14 -34.89
C TYR A 126 5.56 15.36 -35.16
N GLY A 127 5.19 16.13 -34.13
CA GLY A 127 4.49 17.41 -34.30
C GLY A 127 3.04 17.29 -34.77
N VAL A 128 2.38 16.14 -34.57
CA VAL A 128 0.96 15.98 -34.91
C VAL A 128 0.12 16.92 -34.04
N PRO A 129 -0.72 17.79 -34.63
CA PRO A 129 -1.58 18.69 -33.85
C PRO A 129 -2.66 17.89 -33.11
N GLU A 130 -2.89 18.28 -31.85
CA GLU A 130 -3.93 17.77 -30.96
C GLU A 130 -4.00 16.22 -30.85
N PRO A 131 -2.87 15.56 -30.50
CA PRO A 131 -2.76 14.10 -30.57
C PRO A 131 -3.67 13.36 -29.59
N TYR A 132 -4.04 14.01 -28.49
CA TYR A 132 -4.96 13.47 -27.50
C TYR A 132 -6.40 13.45 -28.00
N GLU A 133 -6.89 14.54 -28.60
CA GLU A 133 -8.26 14.60 -29.10
C GLU A 133 -8.44 13.65 -30.30
N LYS A 134 -7.44 13.53 -31.19
CA LYS A 134 -7.46 12.53 -32.27
C LYS A 134 -7.55 11.08 -31.77
N LEU A 135 -6.82 10.74 -30.70
CA LEU A 135 -6.87 9.40 -30.11
C LEU A 135 -8.18 9.14 -29.36
N LYS A 136 -8.73 10.18 -28.71
CA LYS A 136 -10.01 10.13 -28.02
C LYS A 136 -11.17 9.97 -29.00
N GLU A 137 -11.16 10.65 -30.15
CA GLU A 137 -12.15 10.44 -31.22
C GLU A 137 -12.17 8.99 -31.73
N LEU A 138 -11.00 8.36 -31.88
CA LEU A 138 -10.89 6.97 -32.32
C LEU A 138 -11.50 5.98 -31.31
N THR A 139 -11.43 6.30 -30.01
CA THR A 139 -11.77 5.39 -28.91
C THR A 139 -13.13 5.68 -28.25
N ARG A 140 -13.78 6.80 -28.59
CA ARG A 140 -15.05 7.21 -27.98
C ARG A 140 -16.23 6.42 -28.55
N GLY A 141 -16.73 5.47 -27.75
CA GLY A 141 -17.94 4.70 -28.05
C GLY A 141 -17.76 3.61 -29.12
N ARG A 142 -16.52 3.27 -29.48
CA ARG A 142 -16.19 2.22 -30.47
C ARG A 142 -15.21 1.21 -29.88
N ALA A 143 -15.38 -0.06 -30.24
CA ALA A 143 -14.41 -1.09 -29.90
C ALA A 143 -13.10 -0.84 -30.68
N VAL A 144 -11.97 -0.82 -29.97
CA VAL A 144 -10.65 -0.65 -30.58
C VAL A 144 -10.19 -2.00 -31.13
N THR A 145 -10.10 -2.13 -32.45
CA THR A 145 -9.72 -3.36 -33.17
C THR A 145 -8.39 -3.15 -33.89
N LYS A 146 -7.77 -4.24 -34.34
CA LYS A 146 -6.49 -4.18 -35.05
C LYS A 146 -6.61 -3.39 -36.36
N GLU A 147 -7.73 -3.55 -37.04
CA GLU A 147 -8.06 -2.92 -38.30
C GLU A 147 -8.20 -1.40 -38.11
N ASN A 148 -9.02 -0.96 -37.14
CA ASN A 148 -9.21 0.48 -36.92
C ASN A 148 -7.97 1.20 -36.37
N ILE A 149 -7.08 0.50 -35.63
CA ILE A 149 -5.78 1.06 -35.25
C ILE A 149 -4.88 1.21 -36.48
N ARG A 150 -4.88 0.26 -37.41
CA ARG A 150 -4.06 0.32 -38.63
C ARG A 150 -4.49 1.46 -39.53
N ASP A 151 -5.79 1.55 -39.84
CA ASP A 151 -6.36 2.62 -40.66
C ASP A 151 -6.03 3.99 -40.09
N PHE A 152 -6.08 4.12 -38.76
CA PHE A 152 -5.70 5.34 -38.07
C PHE A 152 -4.20 5.66 -38.21
N ILE A 153 -3.30 4.69 -38.02
CA ILE A 153 -1.84 4.90 -38.19
C ILE A 153 -1.52 5.32 -39.63
N GLU A 154 -2.17 4.72 -40.61
CA GLU A 154 -1.98 5.05 -42.03
C GLU A 154 -2.44 6.48 -42.36
N SER A 155 -3.50 6.95 -41.70
CA SER A 155 -4.03 8.31 -41.83
C SER A 155 -3.17 9.42 -41.18
N LEU A 156 -2.15 9.07 -40.38
CA LEU A 156 -1.31 10.06 -39.71
C LEU A 156 -0.33 10.72 -40.70
N ASP A 157 -0.17 12.03 -40.60
CA ASP A 157 0.85 12.76 -41.35
C ASP A 157 2.20 12.71 -40.63
N ILE A 158 2.84 11.53 -40.68
CA ILE A 158 4.15 11.25 -40.07
C ILE A 158 5.04 10.48 -41.06
N PRO A 159 6.38 10.51 -40.90
CA PRO A 159 7.29 9.81 -41.80
C PRO A 159 6.98 8.31 -41.94
N GLU A 160 7.17 7.73 -43.13
CA GLU A 160 6.81 6.33 -43.39
C GLU A 160 7.59 5.32 -42.53
N GLU A 161 8.83 5.66 -42.17
CA GLU A 161 9.60 4.89 -41.20
C GLU A 161 8.89 4.81 -39.82
N ALA A 162 8.29 5.92 -39.38
CA ALA A 162 7.54 5.97 -38.13
C ALA A 162 6.22 5.20 -38.22
N LYS A 163 5.51 5.28 -39.36
CA LYS A 163 4.31 4.46 -39.61
C LYS A 163 4.65 2.97 -39.57
N MET A 164 5.71 2.53 -40.26
CA MET A 164 6.16 1.15 -40.24
C MET A 164 6.51 0.66 -38.84
N ASN A 165 7.15 1.50 -38.03
CA ASN A 165 7.47 1.16 -36.65
C ASN A 165 6.20 1.03 -35.79
N LEU A 166 5.21 1.90 -35.95
CA LEU A 166 3.92 1.82 -35.27
C LEU A 166 3.11 0.58 -35.72
N LEU A 167 3.12 0.24 -37.00
CA LEU A 167 2.42 -0.91 -37.56
C LEU A 167 3.00 -2.26 -37.14
N LYS A 168 4.29 -2.28 -36.73
CA LYS A 168 4.96 -3.45 -36.15
C LYS A 168 4.61 -3.67 -34.68
N LEU A 169 4.09 -2.65 -33.99
CA LEU A 169 3.71 -2.77 -32.60
C LEU A 169 2.42 -3.59 -32.47
N THR A 170 2.47 -4.57 -31.59
CA THR A 170 1.33 -5.36 -31.11
C THR A 170 1.23 -5.18 -29.60
N PRO A 171 0.08 -5.47 -28.97
CA PRO A 171 -0.01 -5.47 -27.50
C PRO A 171 1.11 -6.28 -26.83
N ASP A 172 1.54 -7.40 -27.44
CA ASP A 172 2.59 -8.28 -26.92
C ASP A 172 4.01 -7.72 -27.10
N THR A 173 4.25 -6.92 -28.14
CA THR A 173 5.57 -6.30 -28.38
C THR A 173 5.67 -4.89 -27.80
N TYR A 174 4.53 -4.31 -27.40
CA TYR A 174 4.45 -3.01 -26.73
C TYR A 174 4.70 -3.11 -25.22
N VAL A 175 5.81 -3.73 -24.83
CA VAL A 175 6.18 -3.97 -23.42
C VAL A 175 7.33 -3.07 -22.95
N GLY A 176 7.92 -2.26 -23.82
CA GLY A 176 9.01 -1.33 -23.48
C GLY A 176 10.19 -2.05 -22.81
N ALA A 177 10.75 -1.44 -21.77
CA ALA A 177 11.86 -2.00 -20.99
C ALA A 177 11.42 -3.10 -19.98
N ALA A 178 10.17 -3.58 -20.02
CA ALA A 178 9.65 -4.49 -19.00
C ALA A 178 10.46 -5.78 -18.83
N ALA A 179 10.98 -6.35 -19.92
CA ALA A 179 11.80 -7.56 -19.85
C ALA A 179 13.17 -7.31 -19.20
N GLU A 180 13.78 -6.17 -19.49
CA GLU A 180 15.05 -5.76 -18.91
C GLU A 180 14.90 -5.48 -17.41
N LEU A 181 13.91 -4.67 -17.04
CA LEU A 181 13.58 -4.36 -15.64
C LEU A 181 13.21 -5.62 -14.83
N ALA A 182 12.59 -6.62 -15.46
CA ALA A 182 12.28 -7.88 -14.82
C ALA A 182 13.54 -8.71 -14.52
N ARG A 183 14.55 -8.70 -15.40
CA ARG A 183 15.82 -9.40 -15.18
C ARG A 183 16.67 -8.74 -14.11
N THR A 184 16.59 -7.41 -13.96
CA THR A 184 17.35 -6.66 -12.96
C THR A 184 16.62 -6.52 -11.62
N VAL A 185 15.54 -7.28 -11.38
CA VAL A 185 14.73 -7.11 -10.17
C VAL A 185 15.53 -7.40 -8.90
N GLU A 186 16.45 -8.36 -8.95
CA GLU A 186 17.28 -8.75 -7.82
C GLU A 186 18.20 -7.59 -7.39
N ASN A 187 18.80 -6.88 -8.35
CA ASN A 187 19.58 -5.67 -8.09
C ASN A 187 18.73 -4.56 -7.45
N ALA A 188 17.49 -4.38 -7.93
CA ALA A 188 16.57 -3.40 -7.36
C ALA A 188 16.12 -3.74 -5.94
N VAL A 189 15.89 -5.03 -5.66
CA VAL A 189 15.56 -5.56 -4.32
C VAL A 189 16.75 -5.39 -3.36
N ASN A 190 17.96 -5.70 -3.82
CA ASN A 190 19.19 -5.57 -3.01
C ASN A 190 19.50 -4.11 -2.68
N ALA A 191 19.33 -3.20 -3.65
CA ALA A 191 19.47 -1.76 -3.44
C ALA A 191 18.47 -1.22 -2.40
N VAL A 192 17.23 -1.72 -2.39
CA VAL A 192 16.22 -1.38 -1.37
C VAL A 192 16.62 -1.90 0.01
N ASN A 193 17.05 -3.17 0.09
CA ASN A 193 17.39 -3.81 1.36
C ASN A 193 18.74 -3.37 1.93
N GLY A 194 19.48 -2.48 1.25
CA GLY A 194 20.80 -2.01 1.70
C GLY A 194 21.92 -3.06 1.63
N ILE A 195 21.69 -4.19 0.97
CA ILE A 195 22.69 -5.25 0.81
C ILE A 195 23.52 -4.92 -0.43
N LYS A 196 24.72 -4.38 -0.22
CA LYS A 196 25.75 -4.29 -1.27
C LYS A 196 26.40 -5.66 -1.40
N ILE A 197 26.29 -6.27 -2.58
CA ILE A 197 27.14 -7.40 -3.00
C ILE A 197 28.51 -6.83 -3.39
#